data_AF-A0A8I1R896-F1
#
_entry.id   AF-A0A8I1R896-F1
#
_cell.length_a   1.000
_cell.length_b   1.000
_cell.length_c   1.000
_cell.angle_alpha   90.00
_cell.angle_beta   90.00
_cell.angle_gamma   90.00
#
_symmetry.space_group_name_H-M   'P 1'
#
loop_
_entity.id
_entity.type
_entity.pdbx_description
1 polymer ?
#
loop_
_entity_poly.entity_id
_entity_poly.type
_entity_poly.pdbx_seq_one_letter_code
_entity_poly.pdbx_strand_id
1 'polypeptide(L)' 'MSTLYVMTHTESKAQRLVRAANQAQAFRHVARSDWKAAPANPETVYELASSGIRVEDATADPGTDD' A
#
# COMPACT_ATOMS: atom_id res chain seq x y z
N MET A 1 -10.80 -11.00 -3.94
CA MET A 1 -11.10 -9.77 -3.17
C MET A 1 -9.77 -9.13 -2.79
N SER A 2 -9.54 -7.88 -3.18
CA SER A 2 -8.30 -7.16 -2.89
C SER A 2 -8.59 -6.09 -1.86
N THR A 3 -7.72 -5.95 -0.87
CA THR A 3 -7.86 -5.01 0.26
C THR A 3 -6.78 -3.94 0.17
N LEU A 4 -7.09 -2.72 0.60
CA LEU A 4 -6.10 -1.67 0.73
C LEU A 4 -5.36 -1.81 2.07
N TYR A 5 -4.05 -1.70 2.01
CA TYR A 5 -3.17 -1.68 3.16
C TYR A 5 -2.43 -0.35 3.20
N VAL A 6 -2.36 0.26 4.37
CA VAL A 6 -1.48 1.39 4.61
C VAL A 6 -0.13 0.86 5.08
N MET A 7 0.91 1.24 4.36
CA MET A 7 2.30 0.96 4.69
C MET A 7 2.87 2.20 5.33
N THR A 8 3.34 2.10 6.56
CA THR A 8 3.96 3.21 7.29
C THR A 8 5.42 2.92 7.54
N HIS A 9 6.31 3.79 7.06
CA HIS A 9 7.74 3.72 7.33
C HIS A 9 8.01 4.03 8.81
N THR A 10 8.75 3.16 9.50
CA THR A 10 8.98 3.27 10.94
C THR A 10 9.78 4.51 11.31
N GLU A 11 10.81 4.82 10.52
CA GLU A 11 11.73 5.94 10.74
C GLU A 11 11.16 7.27 10.23
N SER A 12 10.89 7.38 8.92
CA SER A 12 10.51 8.64 8.28
C SER A 12 9.03 9.00 8.43
N LYS A 13 8.20 8.10 8.99
CA LYS A 13 6.73 8.23 9.03
C LYS A 13 6.05 8.40 7.67
N ALA A 14 6.76 8.10 6.58
CA ALA A 14 6.19 8.12 5.25
C ALA A 14 5.09 7.06 5.14
N GLN A 15 3.98 7.42 4.49
CA GLN A 15 2.84 6.53 4.29
C GLN A 15 2.70 6.19 2.82
N ARG A 16 2.28 4.96 2.52
CA ARG A 16 1.93 4.49 1.19
C ARG A 16 0.65 3.68 1.26
N LEU A 17 -0.15 3.74 0.20
CA LEU A 17 -1.35 2.92 0.05
C LEU A 17 -1.03 1.80 -0.92
N VAL A 18 -1.19 0.55 -0.51
CA VAL A 18 -0.93 -0.62 -1.34
C VAL A 18 -2.19 -1.47 -1.43
N ARG A 19 -2.73 -1.66 -2.63
CA ARG A 19 -3.79 -2.63 -2.88
C ARG A 19 -3.18 -4.02 -3.06
N ALA A 20 -3.63 -4.98 -2.26
CA ALA A 20 -3.12 -6.34 -2.28
C ALA A 20 -4.20 -7.36 -1.92
N ALA A 21 -4.02 -8.62 -2.33
CA ALA A 21 -4.88 -9.72 -1.92
C ALA A 21 -4.72 -10.06 -0.43
N ASN A 22 -3.54 -9.80 0.16
CA ASN A 22 -3.27 -9.99 1.58
C ASN A 22 -2.11 -9.11 2.06
N GLN A 23 -1.92 -9.03 3.38
CA GLN A 23 -0.89 -8.21 4.01
C GLN A 23 0.54 -8.63 3.59
N ALA A 24 0.79 -9.92 3.41
CA ALA A 24 2.10 -10.44 3.02
C ALA A 24 2.49 -9.99 1.60
N GLN A 25 1.55 -9.96 0.65
CA GLN A 25 1.78 -9.43 -0.69
C GLN A 25 2.07 -7.92 -0.64
N ALA A 26 1.33 -7.17 0.18
CA ALA A 26 1.59 -5.74 0.36
C ALA A 26 2.99 -5.47 0.94
N PHE A 27 3.42 -6.25 1.93
CA PHE A 27 4.79 -6.20 2.45
C PHE A 27 5.85 -6.56 1.41
N ARG A 28 5.62 -7.64 0.64
CA ARG A 28 6.53 -8.07 -0.44
C ARG A 28 6.67 -7.00 -1.53
N HIS A 29 5.60 -6.27 -1.83
CA HIS A 29 5.61 -5.19 -2.82
C HIS A 29 6.49 -4.00 -2.37
N VAL A 30 6.42 -3.62 -1.11
CA VAL A 30 7.25 -2.53 -0.56
C VAL A 30 8.70 -2.98 -0.29
N ALA A 31 8.93 -4.30 -0.13
CA ALA A 31 10.24 -4.95 -0.07
C ALA A 31 11.25 -4.30 0.90
N ARG A 32 10.77 -3.71 2.00
CA ARG A 32 11.62 -3.06 3.01
C ARG A 32 11.19 -3.47 4.42
N SER A 33 12.16 -3.98 5.18
CA SER A 33 11.98 -4.44 6.57
C SER A 33 11.48 -3.35 7.52
N ASP A 34 11.66 -2.07 7.16
CA ASP A 34 11.35 -0.90 7.99
C ASP A 34 9.93 -0.34 7.76
N TRP A 35 9.07 -1.10 7.09
CA TRP A 35 7.68 -0.71 6.90
C TRP A 35 6.78 -1.53 7.80
N LYS A 36 5.66 -0.95 8.20
CA LYS A 36 4.57 -1.64 8.90
C LYS A 36 3.33 -1.61 8.04
N ALA A 37 2.73 -2.78 7.84
CA ALA A 37 1.47 -2.93 7.15
C ALA A 37 0.29 -2.92 8.12
N ALA A 38 -0.70 -2.09 7.87
CA ALA A 38 -2.01 -2.20 8.52
C ALA A 38 -3.11 -2.20 7.45
N PRO A 39 -4.24 -2.90 7.68
CA PRO A 39 -5.41 -2.71 6.83
C PRO A 39 -5.83 -1.24 6.85
N ALA A 40 -6.07 -0.68 5.67
CA ALA A 40 -6.48 0.71 5.55
C ALA A 40 -8.00 0.82 5.76
N ASN A 41 -8.42 1.75 6.60
CA ASN A 41 -9.82 2.10 6.78
C ASN A 41 -10.26 3.08 5.68
N PRO A 42 -11.56 3.13 5.32
CA PRO A 42 -12.04 4.02 4.26
C PRO A 42 -11.68 5.50 4.47
N GLU A 43 -11.75 5.97 5.71
CA GLU A 43 -11.37 7.34 6.09
C GLU A 43 -9.89 7.61 5.83
N THR A 44 -9.00 6.72 6.29
CA THR A 44 -7.55 6.83 6.07
C THR A 44 -7.20 6.77 4.58
N VAL A 45 -7.88 5.93 3.81
CA VAL A 45 -7.68 5.89 2.35
C VAL A 45 -8.03 7.24 1.73
N TYR A 46 -9.16 7.83 2.13
CA TYR A 46 -9.58 9.14 1.64
C TYR A 46 -8.59 10.24 2.02
N GLU A 47 -8.13 10.29 3.27
CA GLU A 47 -7.17 11.29 3.74
C GLU A 47 -5.84 11.21 2.97
N LEU A 48 -5.30 10.00 2.80
CA LEU A 48 -4.03 9.80 2.11
C LEU A 48 -4.16 10.07 0.61
N ALA A 49 -5.26 9.66 -0.01
CA ALA A 49 -5.53 9.97 -1.42
C ALA A 49 -5.70 11.49 -1.64
N SER A 50 -6.42 12.17 -0.75
CA SER A 50 -6.61 13.63 -0.78
C SER A 50 -5.28 14.38 -0.56
N SER A 51 -4.39 13.82 0.26
CA SER A 51 -3.02 14.34 0.46
C SER A 51 -2.09 14.09 -0.73
N GLY A 52 -2.56 13.45 -1.81
CA GLY A 52 -1.79 13.17 -3.02
C GLY A 52 -1.03 11.85 -3.01
N ILE A 53 -1.22 10.99 -2.00
CA ILE A 53 -0.62 9.66 -1.97
C ILE A 53 -1.39 8.74 -2.93
N ARG A 54 -0.67 8.16 -3.88
CA ARG A 54 -1.24 7.23 -4.86
C ARG A 54 -1.36 5.83 -4.28
N VAL A 55 -2.39 5.12 -4.73
CA VAL A 55 -2.55 3.70 -4.48
C VAL A 55 -1.62 2.93 -5.41
N GLU A 56 -0.66 2.20 -4.84
CA GLU A 56 0.18 1.23 -5.52
C GLU A 56 -0.58 -0.09 -5.62
N ASP A 57 -0.56 -0.75 -6.78
CA ASP A 57 -1.24 -2.03 -6.98
C ASP A 57 -0.20 -3.15 -6.92
N ALA A 58 -0.26 -3.97 -5.87
CA ALA A 58 0.62 -5.13 -5.69
C ALA A 58 0.07 -6.39 -6.39
N THR A 59 -1.15 -6.31 -6.94
CA THR A 59 -1.79 -7.35 -7.75
C THR A 59 -1.50 -7.19 -9.23
N ALA A 60 -1.03 -6.02 -9.67
CA ALA A 60 -0.53 -5.83 -11.02
C ALA A 60 0.87 -6.45 -11.14
N ASP A 61 0.93 -7.63 -11.76
CA ASP A 61 2.16 -8.11 -12.39
C ASP A 61 2.65 -7.04 -13.39
N PRO A 62 3.97 -6.73 -13.47
CA PRO A 62 4.51 -5.63 -14.25
C PRO A 62 4.51 -5.87 -15.77
N GLY A 63 3.47 -6.47 -16.33
CA GLY A 63 3.39 -6.70 -17.77
C GLY A 63 1.98 -6.99 -18.23
N THR A 64 1.28 -5.95 -18.72
CA THR A 64 0.42 -5.99 -19.91
C THR A 64 0.05 -4.54 -20.26
N ASP A 65 0.97 -3.85 -20.93
CA ASP A 65 0.66 -2.75 -21.85
C ASP A 65 1.35 -3.16 -23.16
N ASP A 66 0.59 -3.82 -24.04
CA ASP A 66 0.88 -4.03 -25.47
C ASP A 66 -0.43 -3.84 -26.24
#